data_AF-A0A9E4DEQ4-F1
#
_entry.id   AF-A0A9E4DEQ4-F1
#
_cell.length_a   1.000
_cell.length_b   1.000
_cell.length_c   1.000
_cell.angle_alpha   90.00
_cell.angle_beta   90.00
_cell.angle_gamma   90.00
#
_symmetry.space_group_name_H-M   'P 1'
#
loop_
_entity.id
_entity.type
_entity.pdbx_description
1 polymer ?
#
loop_
_entity_poly.entity_id
_entity_poly.type
_entity_poly.pdbx_seq_one_letter_code
_entity_poly.pdbx_strand_id
1 'polypeptide(L)'
;MIKLALAAAATTVLLTLPALAMDSMECSEDGMMKSQKMMTKMEDGEKKTMAMKEMDMAKEAMTKQDMEACKMHMEEAMKAMGEHS
;
A
#
# COMPACT_ATOMS: atom_id res chain seq x y z
N MET A 1 -46.24 28.53 21.00
CA MET A 1 -45.05 28.60 20.14
C MET A 1 -43.91 27.86 20.83
N ILE A 2 -43.66 26.62 20.47
CA ILE A 2 -42.50 25.84 20.93
C ILE A 2 -41.84 25.29 19.67
N LYS A 3 -40.77 25.96 19.24
CA LYS A 3 -39.94 25.56 18.10
C LYS A 3 -38.99 24.48 18.59
N LEU A 4 -39.40 23.20 18.52
CA LEU A 4 -38.49 22.07 18.71
C LEU A 4 -37.83 21.74 17.38
N ALA A 5 -36.72 22.44 17.10
CA ALA A 5 -35.77 22.02 16.08
C ALA A 5 -34.89 20.93 16.68
N LEU A 6 -35.28 19.67 16.50
CA LEU A 6 -34.46 18.51 16.84
C LEU A 6 -33.51 18.25 15.66
N ALA A 7 -32.32 18.85 15.70
CA ALA A 7 -31.25 18.52 14.77
C ALA A 7 -30.64 17.17 15.18
N ALA A 8 -31.04 16.09 14.51
CA ALA A 8 -30.39 14.81 14.62
C ALA A 8 -29.10 14.81 13.79
N ALA A 9 -27.99 15.23 14.40
CA ALA A 9 -26.67 15.00 13.84
C ALA A 9 -26.22 13.58 14.24
N ALA A 10 -26.51 12.60 13.38
CA ALA A 10 -25.90 11.29 13.47
C ALA A 10 -24.48 11.38 12.88
N THR A 11 -23.51 11.83 13.67
CA THR A 11 -22.09 11.65 13.35
C THR A 11 -21.71 10.21 13.70
N THR A 12 -21.86 9.31 12.74
CA THR A 12 -21.16 8.02 12.77
C THR A 12 -19.67 8.30 12.61
N VAL A 13 -18.96 8.41 13.73
CA VAL A 13 -17.51 8.28 13.74
C VAL A 13 -17.20 6.81 13.49
N LEU A 14 -16.98 6.47 12.22
CA LEU A 14 -16.34 5.20 11.88
C LEU A 14 -14.88 5.32 12.33
N LEU A 15 -14.59 4.66 13.45
CA LEU A 15 -13.23 4.34 13.87
C LEU A 15 -12.58 3.49 12.78
N THR A 16 -11.79 4.10 11.91
CA THR A 16 -10.77 3.37 11.16
C THR A 16 -9.42 3.79 11.74
N LEU A 17 -8.93 3.02 12.73
CA LEU A 17 -7.52 3.01 13.03
C LEU A 17 -6.80 2.49 11.77
N PRO A 18 -5.84 3.20 11.18
CA PRO A 18 -4.88 2.55 10.31
C PRO A 18 -4.02 1.66 11.20
N ALA A 19 -4.03 0.38 10.86
CA ALA A 19 -3.24 -0.65 11.48
C ALA A 19 -1.77 -0.21 11.57
N LEU A 20 -1.27 -0.11 12.81
CA LEU A 20 0.17 -0.03 13.08
C LEU A 20 0.76 -1.42 12.78
N ALA A 21 0.96 -1.74 11.51
CA ALA A 21 1.60 -2.97 11.08
C ALA A 21 2.45 -2.68 9.84
N MET A 22 3.76 -2.59 10.05
CA MET A 22 4.78 -2.42 9.00
C MET A 22 4.56 -1.19 8.10
N ASP A 23 4.93 -0.02 8.63
CA ASP A 23 4.96 1.32 8.02
C ASP A 23 5.79 1.43 6.70
N SER A 24 6.22 0.33 6.09
CA SER A 24 7.11 0.32 4.92
C SER A 24 6.62 -0.48 3.71
N MET A 25 5.44 -1.10 3.75
CA MET A 25 4.83 -1.82 2.62
C MET A 25 3.45 -1.26 2.25
N GLU A 26 3.27 0.04 2.37
CA GLU A 26 2.03 0.68 1.93
C GLU A 26 2.04 0.94 0.42
N CYS A 27 0.87 0.79 -0.21
CA CYS A 27 0.57 1.25 -1.56
C CYS A 27 0.41 2.78 -1.59
N SER A 28 1.49 3.46 -1.22
CA SER A 28 1.66 4.90 -1.19
C SER A 28 2.92 5.24 -1.97
N GLU A 29 2.95 6.42 -2.59
CA GLU A 29 4.10 6.86 -3.39
C GLU A 29 5.42 6.76 -2.61
N ASP A 30 5.42 7.11 -1.33
CA ASP A 30 6.60 7.03 -0.45
C ASP A 30 7.04 5.57 -0.21
N GLY A 31 6.10 4.70 0.22
CA GLY A 31 6.37 3.27 0.44
C GLY A 31 6.90 2.60 -0.82
N MET A 32 6.29 2.94 -1.96
CA MET A 32 6.68 2.48 -3.28
C MET A 32 8.08 2.91 -3.68
N MET A 33 8.40 4.19 -3.50
CA MET A 33 9.72 4.73 -3.80
C MET A 33 10.81 4.14 -2.90
N LYS A 34 10.48 3.87 -1.63
CA LYS A 34 11.39 3.21 -0.68
C LYS A 34 11.69 1.77 -1.11
N SER A 35 10.68 0.99 -1.48
CA SER A 35 10.85 -0.37 -2.01
C SER A 35 11.68 -0.39 -3.29
N GLN A 36 11.42 0.51 -4.24
CA GLN A 36 12.24 0.63 -5.45
C GLN A 36 13.71 0.97 -5.11
N LYS A 37 13.96 1.85 -4.14
CA LYS A 37 15.32 2.18 -3.68
C LYS A 37 16.03 0.97 -3.06
N MET A 38 15.31 0.07 -2.41
CA MET A 38 15.88 -1.18 -1.92
C MET A 38 16.23 -2.13 -3.08
N MET A 39 15.32 -2.28 -4.06
CA MET A 39 15.53 -3.12 -5.24
C MET A 39 16.71 -2.66 -6.11
N THR A 40 16.89 -1.35 -6.28
CA THR A 40 18.01 -0.80 -7.08
C THR A 40 19.38 -1.10 -6.47
N LYS A 41 19.45 -1.29 -5.15
CA LYS A 41 20.67 -1.67 -4.43
C LYS A 41 20.95 -3.17 -4.44
N MET A 42 20.01 -3.99 -4.91
CA MET A 42 20.26 -5.41 -5.10
C MET A 42 21.24 -5.62 -6.25
N GLU A 43 22.04 -6.67 -6.15
CA GLU A 43 22.83 -7.18 -7.26
C GLU A 43 21.91 -7.54 -8.43
N ASP A 44 22.39 -7.32 -9.65
CA ASP A 44 21.65 -7.68 -10.85
C ASP A 44 21.48 -9.21 -10.92
N GLY A 45 20.25 -9.63 -11.16
CA GLY A 45 19.89 -11.05 -11.15
C GLY A 45 18.39 -11.26 -11.20
N GLU A 46 17.98 -12.51 -11.31
CA GLU A 46 16.58 -12.90 -11.49
C GLU A 46 15.66 -12.34 -10.39
N LYS A 47 16.12 -12.36 -9.14
CA LYS A 47 15.39 -11.80 -7.98
C LYS A 47 15.10 -10.31 -8.12
N LYS A 48 16.11 -9.52 -8.50
CA LYS A 48 15.95 -8.07 -8.74
C LYS A 48 15.01 -7.82 -9.91
N THR A 49 15.13 -8.59 -10.99
CA THR A 49 14.25 -8.48 -12.16
C THR A 49 12.80 -8.78 -11.81
N MET A 50 12.53 -9.85 -11.04
CA MET A 50 11.19 -10.17 -10.57
C MET A 50 10.66 -9.11 -9.61
N ALA A 51 11.46 -8.67 -8.64
CA ALA A 51 11.07 -7.61 -7.70
C ALA A 51 10.71 -6.31 -8.42
N MET A 52 11.51 -5.89 -9.42
CA MET A 52 11.21 -4.70 -10.22
C MET A 52 9.96 -4.87 -11.09
N LYS A 53 9.74 -6.06 -11.66
CA LYS A 53 8.53 -6.35 -12.44
C LYS A 53 7.27 -6.21 -11.58
N GLU A 54 7.25 -6.87 -10.42
CA GLU A 54 6.12 -6.79 -9.49
C GLU A 54 5.94 -5.35 -8.98
N MET A 55 7.02 -4.61 -8.73
CA MET A 55 6.97 -3.19 -8.36
C MET A 55 6.32 -2.31 -9.44
N ASP A 56 6.56 -2.58 -10.72
CA ASP A 56 5.93 -1.83 -11.81
C ASP A 56 4.45 -2.19 -11.97
N MET A 57 4.08 -3.46 -11.76
CA MET A 57 2.66 -3.86 -11.68
C MET A 57 1.95 -3.18 -10.51
N ALA A 58 2.61 -3.06 -9.34
CA ALA A 58 2.08 -2.32 -8.21
C ALA A 58 1.83 -0.84 -8.55
N LYS A 59 2.71 -0.19 -9.33
CA LYS A 59 2.52 1.21 -9.79
C LYS A 59 1.34 1.34 -10.73
N GLU A 60 1.18 0.39 -11.64
CA GLU A 60 0.05 0.36 -12.55
C GLU A 60 -1.27 0.20 -11.78
N ALA A 61 -1.31 -0.72 -10.82
CA ALA A 61 -2.46 -0.93 -9.95
C ALA A 61 -2.78 0.32 -9.11
N MET A 62 -1.76 0.96 -8.53
CA MET A 62 -1.92 2.23 -7.78
C MET A 62 -2.50 3.35 -8.67
N THR A 63 -2.03 3.46 -9.93
CA THR A 63 -2.55 4.44 -10.91
C THR A 63 -4.04 4.19 -11.22
N LYS A 64 -4.47 2.93 -11.19
CA LYS A 64 -5.86 2.51 -11.34
C LYS A 64 -6.66 2.56 -10.03
N GLN A 65 -6.05 3.02 -8.94
CA GLN A 65 -6.61 3.01 -7.57
C GLN A 65 -7.00 1.59 -7.07
N ASP A 66 -6.42 0.55 -7.67
CA ASP A 66 -6.60 -0.84 -7.27
C ASP A 66 -5.61 -1.17 -6.15
N MET A 67 -6.02 -0.84 -4.92
CA MET A 67 -5.16 -1.01 -3.74
C MET A 67 -4.94 -2.47 -3.37
N GLU A 68 -5.86 -3.37 -3.73
CA GLU A 68 -5.72 -4.81 -3.49
C GLU A 68 -4.64 -5.40 -4.40
N ALA A 69 -4.73 -5.13 -5.70
CA ALA A 69 -3.72 -5.57 -6.66
C ALA A 69 -2.36 -4.91 -6.38
N CYS A 70 -2.35 -3.62 -5.99
CA CYS A 70 -1.11 -2.96 -5.61
C CYS A 70 -0.43 -3.67 -4.43
N LYS A 71 -1.19 -4.01 -3.38
CA LYS A 71 -0.64 -4.70 -2.19
C LYS A 71 -0.11 -6.08 -2.54
N MET A 72 -0.85 -6.83 -3.36
CA MET A 72 -0.44 -8.16 -3.82
C MET A 72 0.90 -8.10 -4.57
N HIS A 73 1.01 -7.19 -5.54
CA HIS A 73 2.25 -6.99 -6.30
C HIS A 73 3.40 -6.50 -5.41
N MET A 74 3.11 -5.67 -4.41
CA MET A 74 4.11 -5.28 -3.40
C MET A 74 4.64 -6.45 -2.60
N GLU A 75 3.77 -7.33 -2.10
CA GLU A 75 4.15 -8.51 -1.34
C GLU A 75 5.02 -9.46 -2.16
N GLU A 76 4.64 -9.73 -3.42
CA GLU A 76 5.44 -10.58 -4.33
C GLU A 76 6.79 -9.94 -4.66
N ALA A 77 6.85 -8.61 -4.78
CA ALA A 77 8.10 -7.89 -4.97
C ALA A 77 9.06 -8.09 -3.78
N MET A 78 8.55 -7.98 -2.54
CA MET A 78 9.35 -8.13 -1.32
C MET A 78 9.79 -9.59 -1.11
N LYS A 79 8.92 -10.55 -1.41
CA LYS A 79 9.22 -11.99 -1.41
C LYS A 79 10.32 -12.35 -2.40
N ALA A 80 10.31 -11.75 -3.60
CA ALA A 80 11.40 -11.92 -4.57
C ALA A 80 12.75 -11.40 -4.04
N MET A 81 12.75 -10.37 -3.18
CA MET A 81 13.96 -9.85 -2.54
C MET A 81 14.52 -10.75 -1.44
N GLY A 82 13.78 -11.76 -0.98
CA GLY A 82 14.24 -12.72 0.01
C GLY A 82 13.77 -12.48 1.44
N GLU A 83 12.73 -11.65 1.66
CA GLU A 83 12.04 -11.68 2.94
C GLU A 83 11.28 -13.01 3.10
N HIS A 84 11.46 -13.59 4.28
CA HIS A 84 11.22 -14.97 4.65
C HIS A 84 9.72 -15.32 4.64
N SER A 85 9.40 -16.48 4.04
CA SER A 85 8.26 -17.31 4.46
C SER A 85 8.42 -17.82 5.88
#